data_AF-A0A3N5DLR7-F1
#
_entry.id   AF-A0A3N5DLR7-F1
#
_cell.length_a   1.000
_cell.length_b   1.000
_cell.length_c   1.000
_cell.angle_alpha   90.00
_cell.angle_beta   90.00
_cell.angle_gamma   90.00
#
_symmetry.space_group_name_H-M   'P 1'
#
loop_
_entity.id
_entity.type
_entity.pdbx_description
1 polymer ?
#
loop_
_entity_poly.entity_id
_entity_poly.type
_entity_poly.pdbx_seq_one_letter_code
_entity_poly.pdbx_strand_id
1 'polypeptide(L)'
;MNLTDNQKRILEKTINESLRQPNFELYLSGRQIQNFKSILLRLSNEKLILSKEETLCLANLFSERITKIGHKYPSTLLSWTNIPLDIQELMEEKDEYLEILSKVNQEYIENAFHYNLKFRSKNIIETLDKLRKCDVILLSRNPEPYKIGFVFQQREALLFPLEAQIDLTVVSFSHYDKTIRAMFSESISRKEAYEILLKCKKTNYPKDSIDFLLEILK
;
A
#
# COMPACT_ATOMS: atom_id res chain seq x y z
N MET A 1 8.52 26.38 -10.19
CA MET A 1 8.76 24.94 -10.44
C MET A 1 8.63 24.71 -11.93
N ASN A 2 9.51 23.89 -12.50
CA ASN A 2 9.36 23.39 -13.87
C ASN A 2 8.88 21.95 -13.75
N LEU A 3 7.76 21.63 -14.41
CA LEU A 3 7.18 20.29 -14.49
C LEU A 3 7.42 19.72 -15.89
N THR A 4 7.63 18.40 -15.98
CA THR A 4 7.55 17.69 -17.27
C THR A 4 6.12 17.76 -17.81
N ASP A 5 5.92 17.57 -19.12
CA ASP A 5 4.56 17.59 -19.69
C ASP A 5 3.70 16.41 -19.19
N ASN A 6 4.33 15.30 -18.78
CA ASN A 6 3.63 14.23 -18.07
C ASN A 6 3.17 14.68 -16.67
N GLN A 7 4.04 15.33 -15.90
CA GLN A 7 3.70 15.90 -14.59
C GLN A 7 2.59 16.96 -14.70
N LYS A 8 2.59 17.77 -15.78
CA LYS A 8 1.50 18.71 -16.08
C LYS A 8 0.18 17.97 -16.35
N ARG A 9 0.20 16.97 -17.24
CA ARG A 9 -0.96 16.13 -17.60
C ARG A 9 -1.56 15.41 -16.38
N ILE A 10 -0.70 14.88 -15.51
CA ILE A 10 -1.10 14.20 -14.28
C ILE A 10 -1.73 15.21 -13.30
N LEU A 11 -1.08 16.34 -13.03
CA LEU A 11 -1.63 17.41 -12.19
C LEU A 11 -3.00 17.91 -12.71
N GLU A 12 -3.13 18.12 -14.02
CA GLU A 12 -4.38 18.51 -14.66
C GLU A 12 -5.49 17.46 -14.49
N LYS A 13 -5.20 16.18 -14.78
CA LYS A 13 -6.11 15.05 -14.61
C LYS A 13 -6.62 14.97 -13.17
N THR A 14 -5.72 14.94 -12.19
CA THR A 14 -6.06 14.72 -10.78
C THR A 14 -6.86 15.87 -10.18
N ILE A 15 -6.56 17.12 -10.57
CA ILE A 15 -7.40 18.27 -10.17
C ILE A 15 -8.78 18.19 -10.84
N ASN A 16 -8.84 17.98 -12.16
CA ASN A 16 -10.12 17.95 -12.89
C ASN A 16 -11.05 16.82 -12.41
N GLU A 17 -10.54 15.63 -12.14
CA GLU A 17 -11.32 14.55 -11.52
C GLU A 17 -11.88 14.95 -10.16
N SER A 18 -11.10 15.65 -9.35
CA SER A 18 -11.48 15.99 -7.96
C SER A 18 -12.49 17.14 -7.92
N LEU A 19 -12.42 18.08 -8.88
CA LEU A 19 -13.46 19.08 -9.15
C LEU A 19 -14.75 18.51 -9.78
N ARG A 20 -14.74 17.24 -10.22
CA ARG A 20 -15.90 16.54 -10.83
C ARG A 20 -16.59 15.56 -9.88
N GLN A 21 -16.14 15.39 -8.64
CA GLN A 21 -16.74 14.43 -7.72
C GLN A 21 -18.15 14.88 -7.30
N PRO A 22 -19.15 13.98 -7.24
CA PRO A 22 -20.45 14.30 -6.65
C PRO A 22 -20.27 14.86 -5.24
N ASN A 23 -20.97 15.97 -4.94
CA ASN A 23 -20.88 16.68 -3.67
C ASN A 23 -19.48 17.22 -3.29
N PHE A 24 -18.59 17.51 -4.25
CA PHE A 24 -17.23 18.03 -3.97
C PHE A 24 -17.22 19.28 -3.06
N GLU A 25 -18.27 20.11 -3.09
CA GLU A 25 -18.44 21.29 -2.24
C GLU A 25 -18.63 20.96 -0.74
N LEU A 26 -18.94 19.71 -0.38
CA LEU A 26 -18.94 19.24 1.02
C LEU A 26 -17.53 18.88 1.53
N TYR A 27 -16.57 18.67 0.62
CA TYR A 27 -15.22 18.17 0.93
C TYR A 27 -14.11 19.18 0.60
N LEU A 28 -14.38 20.12 -0.30
CA LEU A 28 -13.47 21.18 -0.70
C LEU A 28 -14.11 22.54 -0.40
N SER A 29 -13.47 23.33 0.45
CA SER A 29 -13.88 24.73 0.64
C SER A 29 -13.78 25.54 -0.66
N GLY A 30 -14.60 26.59 -0.78
CA GLY A 30 -14.56 27.50 -1.93
C GLY A 30 -13.15 28.05 -2.22
N ARG A 31 -12.31 28.22 -1.20
CA ARG A 31 -10.89 28.63 -1.34
C ARG A 31 -10.04 27.55 -2.02
N GLN A 32 -10.20 26.28 -1.64
CA GLN A 32 -9.52 25.16 -2.31
C GLN A 32 -9.96 25.02 -3.77
N ILE A 33 -11.26 25.20 -4.04
CA ILE A 33 -11.82 25.16 -5.40
C ILE A 33 -11.24 26.29 -6.27
N GLN A 34 -11.10 27.50 -5.73
CA GLN A 34 -10.45 28.61 -6.45
C GLN A 34 -8.94 28.38 -6.64
N ASN A 35 -8.23 27.88 -5.63
CA ASN A 35 -6.82 27.51 -5.74
C ASN A 35 -6.61 26.47 -6.86
N PHE A 36 -7.43 25.42 -6.92
CA PHE A 36 -7.38 24.41 -7.98
C PHE A 36 -7.65 24.99 -9.38
N LYS A 37 -8.62 25.90 -9.53
CA LYS A 37 -8.87 26.61 -10.80
C LYS A 37 -7.71 27.55 -11.19
N SER A 38 -7.14 28.26 -10.22
CA SER A 38 -5.93 29.10 -10.39
C SER A 38 -4.71 28.29 -10.86
N ILE A 39 -4.54 27.06 -10.34
CA ILE A 39 -3.46 26.15 -10.75
C ILE A 39 -3.70 25.67 -12.18
N LEU A 40 -4.90 25.19 -12.51
CA LEU A 40 -5.26 24.74 -13.86
C LEU A 40 -5.05 25.83 -14.93
N LEU A 41 -5.49 27.07 -14.66
CA LEU A 41 -5.32 28.21 -15.58
C LEU A 41 -3.85 28.59 -15.83
N ARG A 42 -2.93 28.21 -14.93
CA ARG A 42 -1.51 28.56 -15.00
C ARG A 42 -0.60 27.38 -15.35
N LEU A 43 -1.16 26.17 -15.45
CA LEU A 43 -0.46 24.90 -15.65
C LEU A 43 0.25 24.79 -17.01
N SER A 44 -0.24 25.52 -18.02
CA SER A 44 0.34 25.64 -19.36
C SER A 44 1.62 26.50 -19.41
N ASN A 45 1.92 27.29 -18.38
CA ASN A 45 3.14 28.11 -18.35
C ASN A 45 4.36 27.24 -18.02
N GLU A 46 5.50 27.52 -18.67
CA GLU A 46 6.77 26.80 -18.47
C GLU A 46 7.26 26.82 -17.01
N LYS A 47 6.92 27.88 -16.27
CA LYS A 47 7.34 28.12 -14.89
C LYS A 47 6.13 28.33 -13.98
N LEU A 48 5.49 27.25 -13.56
CA LEU A 48 4.41 27.29 -12.57
C LEU A 48 4.97 27.75 -11.21
N ILE A 49 4.44 28.84 -10.67
CA ILE A 49 4.77 29.39 -9.34
C ILE A 49 3.51 29.33 -8.48
N LEU A 50 3.58 28.61 -7.37
CA LEU A 50 2.46 28.40 -6.44
C LEU A 50 2.63 29.28 -5.20
N SER A 51 1.52 29.77 -4.66
CA SER A 51 1.49 30.29 -3.29
C SER A 51 1.61 29.16 -2.26
N LYS A 52 1.98 29.48 -1.01
CA LYS A 52 2.05 28.50 0.09
C LYS A 52 0.71 27.76 0.29
N GLU A 53 -0.41 28.44 0.06
CA GLU A 53 -1.76 27.86 0.19
C GLU A 53 -2.11 26.92 -0.98
N GLU A 54 -1.74 27.27 -2.21
CA GLU A 54 -1.88 26.39 -3.38
C GLU A 54 -1.00 25.14 -3.25
N THR A 55 0.24 25.32 -2.78
CA THR A 55 1.16 24.26 -2.41
C THR A 55 0.54 23.29 -1.38
N LEU A 56 -0.02 23.79 -0.29
CA LEU A 56 -0.68 22.96 0.74
C LEU A 56 -1.94 22.27 0.20
N CYS A 57 -2.70 22.96 -0.65
CA CYS A 57 -3.90 22.41 -1.29
C CYS A 57 -3.60 21.21 -2.20
N LEU A 58 -2.50 21.27 -2.96
CA LEU A 58 -2.01 20.14 -3.76
C LEU A 58 -1.41 19.03 -2.88
N ALA A 59 -0.66 19.38 -1.83
CA ALA A 59 -0.05 18.41 -0.94
C ALA A 59 -1.09 17.47 -0.30
N ASN A 60 -2.20 18.05 0.19
CA ASN A 60 -3.31 17.29 0.74
C ASN A 60 -3.98 16.40 -0.31
N LEU A 61 -4.26 16.94 -1.52
CA LEU A 61 -4.89 16.21 -2.62
C LEU A 61 -4.08 14.97 -3.03
N PHE A 62 -2.76 15.12 -3.26
CA PHE A 62 -1.93 13.98 -3.66
C PHE A 62 -1.72 12.98 -2.51
N SER A 63 -1.61 13.44 -1.27
CA SER A 63 -1.52 12.53 -0.10
C SER A 63 -2.77 11.65 0.02
N GLU A 64 -3.96 12.21 -0.20
CA GLU A 64 -5.21 11.45 -0.22
C GLU A 64 -5.25 10.44 -1.39
N ARG A 65 -4.79 10.83 -2.58
CA ARG A 65 -4.73 9.95 -3.76
C ARG A 65 -3.76 8.79 -3.57
N ILE A 66 -2.53 9.04 -3.10
CA ILE A 66 -1.53 8.03 -2.80
C ILE A 66 -2.06 7.04 -1.74
N THR A 67 -2.74 7.55 -0.71
CA THR A 67 -3.37 6.74 0.35
C THR A 67 -4.48 5.84 -0.23
N LYS A 68 -5.38 6.39 -1.06
CA LYS A 68 -6.44 5.61 -1.72
C LYS A 68 -5.90 4.53 -2.66
N ILE A 69 -4.83 4.81 -3.40
CA ILE A 69 -4.16 3.79 -4.25
C ILE A 69 -3.59 2.66 -3.38
N GLY A 70 -2.89 3.00 -2.29
CA GLY A 70 -2.28 2.02 -1.38
C GLY A 70 -3.28 1.07 -0.72
N HIS A 71 -4.46 1.57 -0.30
CA HIS A 71 -5.49 0.71 0.31
C HIS A 71 -6.32 -0.10 -0.70
N LYS A 72 -6.53 0.40 -1.92
CA LYS A 72 -7.48 -0.20 -2.87
C LYS A 72 -6.92 -1.42 -3.60
N TYR A 73 -5.60 -1.62 -3.64
CA TYR A 73 -4.96 -2.69 -4.40
C TYR A 73 -3.90 -3.48 -3.61
N PRO A 74 -4.28 -4.29 -2.58
CA PRO A 74 -3.32 -5.13 -1.86
C PRO A 74 -2.63 -6.17 -2.73
N SER A 75 -3.31 -6.67 -3.78
CA SER A 75 -2.73 -7.56 -4.79
C SER A 75 -1.58 -6.91 -5.58
N THR A 76 -1.58 -5.58 -5.72
CA THR A 76 -0.47 -4.85 -6.34
C THR A 76 0.80 -4.93 -5.50
N LEU A 77 0.76 -5.14 -4.17
CA LEU A 77 1.97 -5.39 -3.39
C LEU A 77 2.58 -6.77 -3.68
N LEU A 78 1.74 -7.76 -4.01
CA LEU A 78 2.18 -9.12 -4.39
C LEU A 78 2.73 -9.18 -5.83
N SER A 79 2.17 -8.37 -6.74
CA SER A 79 2.55 -8.38 -8.16
C SER A 79 3.95 -7.80 -8.45
N TRP A 80 4.68 -7.29 -7.45
CA TRP A 80 6.05 -6.78 -7.61
C TRP A 80 7.07 -7.87 -8.00
N THR A 81 6.63 -9.12 -8.12
CA THR A 81 7.42 -10.25 -8.64
C THR A 81 7.16 -10.57 -10.12
N ASN A 82 6.13 -10.00 -10.75
CA ASN A 82 5.81 -10.08 -12.20
C ASN A 82 4.79 -8.97 -12.53
N ILE A 83 5.25 -7.77 -12.94
CA ILE A 83 4.41 -6.55 -12.96
C ILE A 83 3.68 -6.39 -14.32
N PRO A 84 2.32 -6.43 -14.37
CA PRO A 84 1.54 -6.14 -15.58
C PRO A 84 1.55 -4.66 -15.97
N LEU A 85 1.23 -4.34 -17.23
CA LEU A 85 1.37 -2.98 -17.80
C LEU A 85 0.51 -1.93 -17.10
N ASP A 86 -0.75 -2.25 -16.78
CA ASP A 86 -1.67 -1.37 -16.03
C ASP A 86 -1.18 -1.06 -14.62
N ILE A 87 -0.38 -1.96 -14.03
CA ILE A 87 0.29 -1.75 -12.75
C ILE A 87 1.55 -0.89 -12.91
N GLN A 88 2.27 -1.00 -14.04
CA GLN A 88 3.40 -0.11 -14.36
C GLN A 88 2.90 1.35 -14.51
N GLU A 89 1.83 1.57 -15.27
CA GLU A 89 1.19 2.89 -15.42
C GLU A 89 0.74 3.50 -14.06
N LEU A 90 0.21 2.68 -13.14
CA LEU A 90 -0.15 3.11 -11.78
C LEU A 90 1.07 3.40 -10.89
N MET A 91 2.20 2.72 -11.09
CA MET A 91 3.45 3.01 -10.40
C MET A 91 4.09 4.30 -10.91
N GLU A 92 4.09 4.52 -12.23
CA GLU A 92 4.52 5.78 -12.85
C GLU A 92 3.68 6.97 -12.36
N GLU A 93 2.34 6.85 -12.37
CA GLU A 93 1.47 7.93 -11.87
C GLU A 93 1.75 8.23 -10.37
N LYS A 94 2.01 7.19 -9.57
CA LYS A 94 2.35 7.34 -8.15
C LYS A 94 3.70 8.04 -7.95
N ASP A 95 4.74 7.63 -8.67
CA ASP A 95 6.07 8.18 -8.46
C ASP A 95 6.19 9.60 -9.08
N GLU A 96 5.41 9.90 -10.13
CA GLU A 96 5.18 11.27 -10.61
C GLU A 96 4.45 12.15 -9.56
N TYR A 97 3.46 11.63 -8.81
CA TYR A 97 2.89 12.37 -7.67
C TYR A 97 3.93 12.68 -6.61
N LEU A 98 4.87 11.76 -6.33
CA LEU A 98 5.95 11.96 -5.37
C LEU A 98 6.99 12.99 -5.86
N GLU A 99 7.33 12.98 -7.15
CA GLU A 99 8.16 14.02 -7.76
C GLU A 99 7.49 15.40 -7.65
N ILE A 100 6.21 15.53 -8.02
CA ILE A 100 5.48 16.80 -7.93
C ILE A 100 5.45 17.27 -6.47
N LEU A 101 5.10 16.39 -5.51
CA LEU A 101 5.13 16.70 -4.07
C LEU A 101 6.51 17.23 -3.62
N SER A 102 7.61 16.58 -4.05
CA SER A 102 8.97 16.94 -3.64
C SER A 102 9.40 18.32 -4.12
N LYS A 103 8.87 18.77 -5.26
CA LYS A 103 9.08 20.09 -5.85
C LYS A 103 8.10 21.15 -5.32
N VAL A 104 7.05 20.73 -4.60
CA VAL A 104 5.95 21.58 -4.10
C VAL A 104 6.11 21.93 -2.63
N ASN A 105 6.49 20.99 -1.74
CA ASN A 105 6.94 21.29 -0.37
C ASN A 105 7.73 20.13 0.29
N GLN A 106 9.06 20.24 0.39
CA GLN A 106 9.90 19.25 1.08
C GLN A 106 9.62 19.17 2.59
N GLU A 107 9.44 20.32 3.26
CA GLU A 107 9.18 20.43 4.70
C GLU A 107 7.89 19.69 5.10
N TYR A 108 6.91 19.61 4.19
CA TYR A 108 5.69 18.81 4.40
C TYR A 108 5.85 17.33 4.04
N ILE A 109 6.81 16.93 3.21
CA ILE A 109 7.09 15.49 2.99
C ILE A 109 7.69 14.88 4.25
N GLU A 110 8.66 15.56 4.87
CA GLU A 110 9.34 15.08 6.08
C GLU A 110 8.37 14.90 7.27
N ASN A 111 7.29 15.69 7.31
CA ASN A 111 6.29 15.64 8.36
C ASN A 111 5.03 14.82 8.01
N ALA A 112 4.53 14.86 6.77
CA ALA A 112 3.36 14.07 6.36
C ALA A 112 3.69 12.59 6.08
N PHE A 113 4.93 12.27 5.73
CA PHE A 113 5.41 10.89 5.57
C PHE A 113 6.30 10.46 6.74
N HIS A 114 5.68 10.04 7.85
CA HIS A 114 6.28 9.11 8.84
C HIS A 114 6.57 7.70 8.25
N TYR A 115 6.60 7.58 6.93
CA TYR A 115 6.86 6.37 6.16
C TYR A 115 7.72 6.77 4.94
N ASN A 116 9.04 6.88 5.14
CA ASN A 116 10.01 7.04 4.04
C ASN A 116 9.73 5.95 3.00
N LEU A 117 9.24 6.34 1.82
CA LEU A 117 8.69 5.42 0.82
C LEU A 117 9.74 4.43 0.29
N LYS A 118 11.01 4.85 0.25
CA LYS A 118 12.17 4.00 -0.09
C LYS A 118 12.40 2.87 0.93
N PHE A 119 11.92 3.04 2.15
CA PHE A 119 12.00 2.08 3.25
C PHE A 119 10.76 1.18 3.32
N ARG A 120 9.55 1.74 3.18
CA ARG A 120 8.33 0.93 3.23
C ARG A 120 8.18 0.00 2.03
N SER A 121 8.57 0.41 0.81
CA SER A 121 8.61 -0.52 -0.32
C SER A 121 9.61 -1.65 -0.05
N LYS A 122 10.86 -1.32 0.26
CA LYS A 122 11.92 -2.29 0.54
C LYS A 122 11.53 -3.31 1.63
N ASN A 123 11.08 -2.85 2.80
CA ASN A 123 10.76 -3.76 3.90
C ASN A 123 9.54 -4.65 3.59
N ILE A 124 8.55 -4.16 2.82
CA ILE A 124 7.40 -4.98 2.42
C ILE A 124 7.82 -5.99 1.34
N ILE A 125 8.65 -5.60 0.34
CA ILE A 125 9.23 -6.55 -0.63
C ILE A 125 10.02 -7.63 0.10
N GLU A 126 10.93 -7.26 1.01
CA GLU A 126 11.74 -8.23 1.76
C GLU A 126 10.88 -9.16 2.63
N THR A 127 9.80 -8.63 3.22
CA THR A 127 8.82 -9.44 3.98
C THR A 127 8.06 -10.40 3.06
N LEU A 128 7.59 -9.96 1.90
CA LEU A 128 6.90 -10.79 0.92
C LEU A 128 7.84 -11.84 0.29
N ASP A 129 9.08 -11.47 0.00
CA ASP A 129 10.13 -12.37 -0.50
C ASP A 129 10.48 -13.45 0.53
N LYS A 130 10.65 -13.07 1.81
CA LYS A 130 10.77 -14.02 2.93
C LYS A 130 9.56 -14.94 3.01
N LEU A 131 8.33 -14.41 2.97
CA LEU A 131 7.09 -15.22 3.00
C LEU A 131 7.01 -16.24 1.84
N ARG A 132 7.43 -15.85 0.63
CA ARG A 132 7.51 -16.77 -0.52
C ARG A 132 8.62 -17.82 -0.34
N LYS A 133 9.75 -17.45 0.27
CA LYS A 133 10.91 -18.33 0.53
C LYS A 133 10.89 -19.07 1.88
N CYS A 134 9.80 -18.97 2.65
CA CYS A 134 9.67 -19.66 3.94
C CYS A 134 9.77 -21.18 3.79
N ASP A 135 10.69 -21.78 4.53
CA ASP A 135 11.03 -23.20 4.56
C ASP A 135 10.09 -24.03 5.44
N VAL A 136 9.43 -23.40 6.41
CA VAL A 136 8.49 -24.05 7.34
C VAL A 136 7.20 -23.22 7.46
N ILE A 137 6.05 -23.90 7.38
CA ILE A 137 4.73 -23.34 7.67
C ILE A 137 4.20 -23.99 8.95
N LEU A 138 3.61 -23.20 9.85
CA LEU A 138 3.09 -23.65 11.14
C LEU A 138 1.57 -23.50 11.20
N LEU A 139 0.87 -24.47 11.80
CA LEU A 139 -0.59 -24.41 12.01
C LEU A 139 -0.97 -24.49 13.50
N SER A 140 -1.95 -23.67 13.91
CA SER A 140 -2.42 -23.60 15.29
C SER A 140 -3.22 -24.83 15.73
N ARG A 141 -3.19 -25.13 17.03
CA ARG A 141 -3.89 -26.29 17.62
C ARG A 141 -5.43 -26.23 17.54
N ASN A 142 -5.99 -25.03 17.38
CA ASN A 142 -7.43 -24.82 17.32
C ASN A 142 -7.91 -24.90 15.85
N PRO A 143 -8.99 -25.64 15.56
CA PRO A 143 -9.51 -25.80 14.20
C PRO A 143 -10.26 -24.57 13.67
N GLU A 144 -10.78 -23.69 14.53
CA GLU A 144 -11.12 -22.30 14.19
C GLU A 144 -10.94 -21.42 15.45
N PRO A 145 -10.59 -20.13 15.32
CA PRO A 145 -9.95 -19.53 14.15
C PRO A 145 -8.49 -20.03 14.02
N TYR A 146 -8.07 -20.39 12.81
CA TYR A 146 -6.69 -20.78 12.59
C TYR A 146 -5.73 -19.59 12.77
N LYS A 147 -4.51 -19.91 13.20
CA LYS A 147 -3.34 -19.03 13.05
C LYS A 147 -2.32 -19.78 12.20
N ILE A 148 -1.81 -19.11 11.17
CA ILE A 148 -0.78 -19.63 10.27
C ILE A 148 0.54 -18.89 10.53
N GLY A 149 1.61 -19.64 10.76
CA GLY A 149 2.96 -19.10 10.93
C GLY A 149 3.81 -19.38 9.70
N PHE A 150 4.58 -18.38 9.28
CA PHE A 150 5.57 -18.49 8.21
C PHE A 150 6.96 -18.33 8.83
N VAL A 151 7.80 -19.35 8.69
CA VAL A 151 9.16 -19.38 9.25
C VAL A 151 10.18 -19.32 8.11
N PHE A 152 11.16 -18.42 8.26
CA PHE A 152 12.24 -18.19 7.31
C PHE A 152 13.61 -18.51 7.95
N GLN A 153 14.37 -19.35 7.26
CA GLN A 153 15.71 -19.85 7.62
C GLN A 153 15.80 -20.43 9.04
N GLN A 154 14.69 -20.94 9.59
CA GLN A 154 14.54 -21.37 10.99
C GLN A 154 15.01 -20.32 12.03
N ARG A 155 15.01 -19.02 11.68
CA ARG A 155 15.52 -17.91 12.51
C ARG A 155 14.48 -16.84 12.77
N GLU A 156 13.60 -16.63 11.80
CA GLU A 156 12.62 -15.57 11.75
C GLU A 156 11.23 -16.19 11.55
N ALA A 157 10.21 -15.67 12.24
CA ALA A 157 8.83 -16.13 12.14
C ALA A 157 7.85 -14.96 12.08
N LEU A 158 6.87 -15.05 11.18
CA LEU A 158 5.80 -14.08 11.00
C LEU A 158 4.46 -14.81 11.07
N LEU A 159 3.55 -14.31 11.92
CA LEU A 159 2.34 -15.04 12.33
C LEU A 159 1.09 -14.26 11.92
N PHE A 160 0.16 -14.91 11.22
CA PHE A 160 -1.14 -14.35 10.85
C PHE A 160 -2.27 -15.06 11.61
N PRO A 161 -2.93 -14.39 12.57
CA PRO A 161 -4.23 -14.84 13.05
C PRO A 161 -5.27 -14.51 11.97
N LEU A 162 -5.92 -15.52 11.39
CA LEU A 162 -6.79 -15.32 10.20
C LEU A 162 -8.00 -14.41 10.48
N GLU A 163 -8.39 -14.30 11.75
CA GLU A 163 -9.44 -13.43 12.29
C GLU A 163 -9.11 -11.92 12.19
N ALA A 164 -7.84 -11.54 12.02
CA ALA A 164 -7.39 -10.16 11.91
C ALA A 164 -7.13 -9.73 10.46
N GLN A 165 -7.36 -8.45 10.16
CA GLN A 165 -7.00 -7.89 8.86
C GLN A 165 -5.48 -7.85 8.71
N ILE A 166 -4.96 -8.34 7.58
CA ILE A 166 -3.53 -8.40 7.31
C ILE A 166 -3.00 -7.00 6.96
N ASP A 167 -2.50 -6.27 7.96
CA ASP A 167 -1.85 -4.96 7.78
C ASP A 167 -0.35 -5.11 7.50
N LEU A 168 0.00 -5.21 6.22
CA LEU A 168 1.39 -5.26 5.74
C LEU A 168 2.24 -4.01 6.10
N THR A 169 1.66 -2.95 6.66
CA THR A 169 2.43 -1.77 7.09
C THR A 169 3.07 -1.91 8.48
N VAL A 170 2.58 -2.85 9.29
CA VAL A 170 3.06 -3.15 10.67
C VAL A 170 3.67 -4.56 10.78
N VAL A 171 3.29 -5.46 9.88
CA VAL A 171 3.82 -6.83 9.74
C VAL A 171 5.35 -6.82 9.61
N SER A 172 6.02 -7.47 10.57
CA SER A 172 7.46 -7.69 10.58
C SER A 172 7.80 -9.08 11.13
N PHE A 173 8.87 -9.67 10.63
CA PHE A 173 9.34 -10.97 11.13
C PHE A 173 9.94 -10.83 12.54
N SER A 174 9.50 -11.69 13.45
CA SER A 174 9.97 -11.81 14.83
C SER A 174 10.98 -12.96 14.97
N HIS A 175 11.73 -13.06 16.08
CA HIS A 175 12.69 -14.16 16.25
C HIS A 175 11.99 -15.50 16.51
N TYR A 176 12.34 -16.55 15.76
CA TYR A 176 11.73 -17.88 15.86
C TYR A 176 12.22 -18.66 17.08
N ASP A 177 11.70 -18.32 18.25
CA ASP A 177 12.11 -18.86 19.54
C ASP A 177 11.34 -20.14 19.95
N LYS A 178 11.41 -20.52 21.24
CA LYS A 178 10.60 -21.62 21.80
C LYS A 178 9.14 -21.23 22.06
N THR A 179 8.88 -19.96 22.39
CA THR A 179 7.55 -19.43 22.69
C THR A 179 6.65 -19.49 21.46
N ILE A 180 7.14 -19.03 20.29
CA ILE A 180 6.42 -19.16 19.02
C ILE A 180 6.13 -20.63 18.73
N ARG A 181 7.14 -21.51 18.82
CA ARG A 181 6.95 -22.97 18.61
C ARG A 181 5.85 -23.59 19.48
N ALA A 182 5.67 -23.11 20.71
CA ALA A 182 4.62 -23.62 21.61
C ALA A 182 3.19 -23.21 21.20
N MET A 183 3.01 -22.16 20.39
CA MET A 183 1.67 -21.70 19.95
C MET A 183 1.02 -22.58 18.87
N PHE A 184 1.81 -23.43 18.20
CA PHE A 184 1.38 -24.23 17.05
C PHE A 184 1.29 -25.72 17.42
N SER A 185 0.50 -26.49 16.68
CA SER A 185 0.45 -27.97 16.80
C SER A 185 1.56 -28.62 15.99
N GLU A 186 1.76 -28.11 14.78
CA GLU A 186 2.38 -28.87 13.71
C GLU A 186 3.12 -27.96 12.71
N SER A 187 4.16 -28.51 12.10
CA SER A 187 4.86 -27.95 10.95
C SER A 187 4.36 -28.66 9.71
N ILE A 188 3.62 -27.95 8.85
CA ILE A 188 2.98 -28.49 7.64
C ILE A 188 3.70 -28.00 6.38
N SER A 189 3.51 -28.70 5.26
CA SER A 189 4.01 -28.24 3.97
C SER A 189 3.20 -27.06 3.41
N ARG A 190 3.80 -26.34 2.47
CA ARG A 190 3.14 -25.24 1.74
C ARG A 190 1.83 -25.69 1.04
N LYS A 191 1.82 -26.93 0.52
CA LYS A 191 0.66 -27.54 -0.14
C LYS A 191 -0.47 -27.85 0.84
N GLU A 192 -0.17 -28.44 2.00
CA GLU A 192 -1.17 -28.73 3.03
C GLU A 192 -1.77 -27.44 3.60
N ALA A 193 -0.95 -26.40 3.81
CA ALA A 193 -1.45 -25.09 4.21
C ALA A 193 -2.43 -24.49 3.18
N TYR A 194 -2.11 -24.56 1.89
CA TYR A 194 -3.00 -24.12 0.81
C TYR A 194 -4.31 -24.92 0.77
N GLU A 195 -4.23 -26.25 0.89
CA GLU A 195 -5.41 -27.13 0.95
C GLU A 195 -6.28 -26.94 2.21
N ILE A 196 -5.73 -26.40 3.30
CA ILE A 196 -6.49 -26.05 4.51
C ILE A 196 -7.18 -24.70 4.31
N LEU A 197 -6.49 -23.68 3.81
CA LEU A 197 -7.09 -22.37 3.53
C LEU A 197 -8.21 -22.42 2.49
N LEU A 198 -8.14 -23.33 1.50
CA LEU A 198 -9.25 -23.57 0.56
C LEU A 198 -10.52 -24.10 1.22
N LYS A 199 -10.42 -24.71 2.42
CA LYS A 199 -11.57 -25.25 3.19
C LYS A 199 -12.12 -24.23 4.19
N CYS A 200 -11.42 -23.11 4.43
CA CYS A 200 -11.87 -22.03 5.31
C CYS A 200 -13.08 -21.28 4.73
N LYS A 201 -14.16 -21.16 5.51
CA LYS A 201 -15.32 -20.35 5.14
C LYS A 201 -14.96 -18.87 5.13
N LYS A 202 -14.78 -18.27 3.95
CA LYS A 202 -14.39 -16.85 3.79
C LYS A 202 -15.24 -15.85 4.58
N THR A 203 -16.50 -16.18 4.87
CA THR A 203 -17.41 -15.39 5.73
C THR A 203 -16.95 -15.20 7.17
N ASN A 204 -16.07 -16.07 7.67
CA ASN A 204 -15.59 -16.07 9.05
C ASN A 204 -14.33 -15.18 9.23
N TYR A 205 -13.82 -14.57 8.16
CA TYR A 205 -12.52 -13.91 8.11
C TYR A 205 -12.62 -12.52 7.45
N PRO A 206 -11.72 -11.58 7.77
CA PRO A 206 -11.71 -10.26 7.14
C PRO A 206 -11.52 -10.35 5.63
N LYS A 207 -12.16 -9.42 4.91
CA LYS A 207 -12.20 -9.39 3.45
C LYS A 207 -10.79 -9.54 2.84
N ASP A 208 -10.70 -10.34 1.79
CA ASP A 208 -9.51 -10.64 0.99
C ASP A 208 -8.33 -11.32 1.75
N SER A 209 -8.43 -11.56 3.06
CA SER A 209 -7.30 -12.10 3.86
C SER A 209 -6.99 -13.58 3.58
N ILE A 210 -8.01 -14.41 3.32
CA ILE A 210 -7.81 -15.80 2.87
C ILE A 210 -7.20 -15.84 1.46
N ASP A 211 -7.65 -14.97 0.55
CA ASP A 211 -7.15 -14.92 -0.82
C ASP A 211 -5.69 -14.44 -0.89
N PHE A 212 -5.31 -13.46 -0.06
CA PHE A 212 -3.92 -13.04 0.12
C PHE A 212 -3.01 -14.21 0.52
N LEU A 213 -3.42 -15.01 1.51
CA LEU A 213 -2.61 -16.12 2.01
C LEU A 213 -2.57 -17.30 1.05
N LEU A 214 -3.66 -17.56 0.31
CA LEU A 214 -3.64 -18.50 -0.82
C LEU A 214 -2.65 -18.04 -1.89
N GLU A 215 -2.60 -16.75 -2.23
CA GLU A 215 -1.65 -16.21 -3.22
C GLU A 215 -0.18 -16.31 -2.74
N ILE A 216 0.08 -16.10 -1.45
CA ILE A 216 1.41 -16.31 -0.85
C ILE A 216 1.85 -17.79 -0.94
N LEU A 217 0.93 -18.74 -0.78
CA LEU A 217 1.24 -20.17 -0.68
C LEU A 217 1.39 -20.89 -2.04
N LYS A 218 1.12 -20.20 -3.16
CA LYS A 218 1.43 -20.67 -4.52
C LYS A 218 2.92 -20.65 -4.84
#